data_AF-A0A6G3CVK6-F1
#
_entry.id   AF-A0A6G3CVK6-F1
#
_cell.length_a   1.000
_cell.length_b   1.000
_cell.length_c   1.000
_cell.angle_alpha   90.00
_cell.angle_beta   90.00
_cell.angle_gamma   90.00
#
_symmetry.space_group_name_H-M   'P 1'
#
loop_
_entity.id
_entity.type
_entity.pdbx_description
1 polymer ?
#
loop_
_entity_poly.entity_id
_entity_poly.type
_entity_poly.pdbx_seq_one_letter_code
_entity_poly.pdbx_strand_id
1 'polypeptide(L)'
;QDLTQLLVRWNGFLRQAAGLLEDAWNRHPLERDTMIVRRGDDSSTWNQAAQAWNTARAHWFALLTELGQDEILDRICPGKVPRLMAADVAYWHRMSGGGLHPDTYVWADLPLPWEVLRGEKDCPRSLVEAACVRHRVNPIAGAWTAPRPAAEAVAFRRTPELVHGVAVADPLMASALRSAGVFSGKGKRVAAQEWT
;
A
#
# COMPACT_ATOMS: atom_id res chain seq x y z
N GLN A 1 7.71 -25.21 16.90
CA GLN A 1 7.59 -25.99 15.64
C GLN A 1 6.59 -25.33 14.69
N ASP A 2 5.41 -24.91 15.17
CA ASP A 2 4.38 -24.26 14.34
C ASP A 2 4.80 -22.95 13.67
N LEU A 3 5.47 -22.04 14.38
CA LEU A 3 5.92 -20.75 13.82
C LEU A 3 6.93 -20.93 12.68
N THR A 4 7.82 -21.92 12.78
CA THR A 4 8.78 -22.25 11.72
C THR A 4 8.08 -22.77 10.47
N GLN A 5 7.06 -23.62 10.61
CA GLN A 5 6.26 -24.08 9.47
C GLN A 5 5.48 -22.92 8.84
N LEU A 6 4.95 -22.02 9.67
CA LEU A 6 4.25 -20.83 9.19
C LEU A 6 5.21 -19.87 8.46
N LEU A 7 6.45 -19.73 8.94
CA LEU A 7 7.50 -18.95 8.28
C LEU A 7 7.80 -19.50 6.88
N VAL A 8 7.95 -20.82 6.75
CA VAL A 8 8.14 -21.49 5.44
C VAL A 8 6.96 -21.24 4.52
N ARG A 9 5.72 -21.30 5.03
CA ARG A 9 4.51 -21.02 4.26
C ARG A 9 4.46 -19.58 3.77
N TRP A 10 4.76 -18.61 4.64
CA TRP A 10 4.82 -17.19 4.25
C TRP A 10 5.95 -16.89 3.28
N ASN A 11 7.10 -17.57 3.39
CA ASN A 11 8.15 -17.50 2.38
C ASN A 11 7.66 -18.01 1.01
N GLY A 12 6.84 -19.07 1.00
CA GLY A 12 6.15 -19.53 -0.21
C GLY A 12 5.23 -18.47 -0.81
N PHE A 13 4.41 -17.80 0.02
CA PHE A 13 3.54 -16.71 -0.44
C PHE A 13 4.32 -15.49 -0.94
N LEU A 14 5.44 -15.15 -0.31
CA LEU A 14 6.34 -14.09 -0.78
C LEU A 14 6.84 -14.37 -2.20
N ARG A 15 7.31 -15.60 -2.47
CA ARG A 15 7.77 -15.99 -3.81
C ARG A 15 6.65 -15.93 -4.85
N GLN A 16 5.44 -16.36 -4.50
CA GLN A 16 4.28 -16.27 -5.39
C GLN A 16 3.91 -14.81 -5.70
N ALA A 17 3.82 -13.96 -4.67
CA ALA A 17 3.51 -12.55 -4.84
C ALA A 17 4.58 -11.81 -5.65
N ALA A 18 5.86 -12.14 -5.45
CA ALA A 18 6.96 -11.62 -6.26
C ALA A 18 6.83 -12.00 -7.74
N GLY A 19 6.46 -13.25 -8.04
CA GLY A 19 6.19 -13.68 -9.41
C GLY A 19 5.03 -12.91 -10.06
N LEU A 20 3.93 -12.72 -9.34
CA LEU A 20 2.79 -11.93 -9.82
C LEU A 20 3.17 -10.46 -10.10
N LEU A 21 4.05 -9.90 -9.28
CA LEU A 21 4.59 -8.55 -9.48
C LEU A 21 5.49 -8.49 -10.71
N GLU A 22 6.39 -9.46 -10.88
CA GLU A 22 7.29 -9.55 -12.03
C GLU A 22 6.49 -9.72 -13.34
N ASP A 23 5.48 -10.58 -13.34
CA ASP A 23 4.59 -10.78 -14.50
C ASP A 23 3.79 -9.52 -14.84
N ALA A 24 3.31 -8.79 -13.83
CA ALA A 24 2.64 -7.51 -14.05
C ALA A 24 3.61 -6.45 -14.60
N TRP A 25 4.82 -6.37 -14.04
CA TRP A 25 5.88 -5.46 -14.47
C TRP A 25 6.32 -5.73 -15.91
N ASN A 26 6.54 -6.98 -16.27
CA ASN A 26 7.04 -7.37 -17.59
C ASN A 26 5.99 -7.19 -18.69
N ARG A 27 4.68 -7.26 -18.36
CA ARG A 27 3.60 -6.96 -19.33
C ARG A 27 3.57 -5.49 -19.70
N HIS A 28 3.72 -4.60 -18.72
CA HIS A 28 3.87 -3.17 -18.99
C HIS A 28 4.69 -2.51 -17.87
N PRO A 29 5.96 -2.14 -18.13
CA PRO A 29 6.80 -1.52 -17.13
C PRO A 29 6.21 -0.20 -16.65
N LEU A 30 6.09 -0.06 -15.33
CA LEU A 30 5.50 1.09 -14.67
C LEU A 30 6.55 2.19 -14.46
N GLU A 31 6.09 3.44 -14.36
CA GLU A 31 6.98 4.54 -13.96
C GLU A 31 7.33 4.43 -12.49
N ARG A 32 8.50 3.86 -12.22
CA ARG A 32 8.94 3.50 -10.89
C ARG A 32 9.03 4.68 -9.92
N ASP A 33 9.50 5.82 -10.41
CA ASP A 33 9.79 6.99 -9.59
C ASP A 33 8.52 7.74 -9.16
N THR A 34 7.42 7.50 -9.88
CA THR A 34 6.17 8.22 -9.64
C THR A 34 5.04 7.32 -9.16
N MET A 35 5.00 6.07 -9.63
CA MET A 35 3.92 5.13 -9.41
C MET A 35 2.53 5.73 -9.72
N ILE A 36 2.47 6.63 -10.70
CA ILE A 36 1.21 7.23 -11.16
C ILE A 36 0.69 6.42 -12.36
N VAL A 37 -0.59 6.05 -12.31
CA VAL A 37 -1.27 5.33 -13.39
C VAL A 37 -1.16 6.11 -14.70
N ARG A 38 -0.70 5.43 -15.74
CA ARG A 38 -0.69 5.89 -17.13
C ARG A 38 -1.69 5.08 -17.96
N ARG A 39 -2.02 5.61 -19.14
CA ARG A 39 -2.87 4.90 -20.09
C ARG A 39 -2.20 3.59 -20.50
N GLY A 40 -2.88 2.47 -20.27
CA GLY A 40 -2.37 1.14 -20.57
C GLY A 40 -1.96 0.35 -19.32
N ASP A 41 -1.78 1.01 -18.17
CA ASP A 41 -1.40 0.33 -16.94
C ASP A 41 -2.53 -0.56 -16.41
N ASP A 42 -2.21 -1.81 -16.10
CA ASP A 42 -3.08 -2.73 -15.36
C ASP A 42 -2.94 -2.50 -13.85
N SER A 43 -3.45 -1.35 -13.40
CA SER A 43 -3.39 -0.95 -11.99
C SER A 43 -4.13 -1.92 -11.06
N SER A 44 -5.16 -2.61 -11.56
CA SER A 44 -5.90 -3.61 -10.81
C SER A 44 -5.02 -4.82 -10.46
N THR A 45 -4.31 -5.38 -11.44
CA THR A 45 -3.43 -6.52 -11.19
C THR A 45 -2.23 -6.11 -10.35
N TRP A 46 -1.59 -4.98 -10.68
CA TRP A 46 -0.44 -4.48 -9.91
C TRP A 46 -0.81 -4.24 -8.45
N ASN A 47 -1.91 -3.55 -8.18
CA ASN A 47 -2.30 -3.18 -6.81
C ASN A 47 -2.67 -4.39 -5.95
N GLN A 48 -3.27 -5.42 -6.55
CA GLN A 48 -3.55 -6.69 -5.88
C GLN A 48 -2.26 -7.45 -5.55
N ALA A 49 -1.34 -7.56 -6.50
CA ALA A 49 -0.04 -8.20 -6.29
C ALA A 49 0.79 -7.45 -5.23
N ALA A 50 0.82 -6.11 -5.29
CA ALA A 50 1.49 -5.26 -4.30
C ALA A 50 0.89 -5.41 -2.90
N GLN A 51 -0.44 -5.54 -2.78
CA GLN A 51 -1.09 -5.84 -1.51
C GLN A 51 -0.71 -7.21 -0.97
N ALA A 52 -0.76 -8.25 -1.81
CA ALA A 52 -0.38 -9.61 -1.42
C ALA A 52 1.08 -9.66 -0.96
N TRP A 53 1.97 -9.01 -1.70
CA TRP A 53 3.38 -8.85 -1.35
C TRP A 53 3.57 -8.20 0.02
N ASN A 54 3.02 -7.00 0.22
CA ASN A 54 3.20 -6.25 1.46
C ASN A 54 2.63 -7.00 2.67
N THR A 55 1.52 -7.72 2.49
CA THR A 55 0.90 -8.55 3.54
C THR A 55 1.79 -9.74 3.88
N ALA A 56 2.24 -10.50 2.88
CA ALA A 56 3.12 -11.64 3.09
C ALA A 56 4.44 -11.23 3.74
N ARG A 57 5.01 -10.11 3.29
CA ARG A 57 6.23 -9.52 3.84
C ARG A 57 6.06 -9.10 5.31
N ALA A 58 4.94 -8.48 5.66
CA ALA A 58 4.65 -8.09 7.04
C ALA A 58 4.57 -9.32 7.96
N HIS A 59 3.90 -10.39 7.54
CA HIS A 59 3.84 -11.63 8.31
C HIS A 59 5.19 -12.35 8.39
N TRP A 60 5.96 -12.34 7.31
CA TRP A 60 7.31 -12.91 7.32
C TRP A 60 8.22 -12.17 8.32
N PHE A 61 8.20 -10.83 8.32
CA PHE A 61 8.94 -10.04 9.31
C PHE A 61 8.47 -10.35 10.73
N ALA A 62 7.16 -10.40 10.96
CA ALA A 62 6.63 -10.69 12.29
C ALA A 62 7.12 -12.04 12.81
N LEU A 63 7.11 -13.07 11.96
CA LEU A 63 7.59 -14.40 12.34
C LEU A 63 9.10 -14.45 12.58
N LEU A 64 9.89 -13.71 11.80
CA LEU A 64 11.33 -13.60 12.06
C LEU A 64 11.61 -12.98 13.43
N THR A 65 10.94 -11.87 13.76
CA THR A 65 11.07 -11.21 15.05
C THR A 65 10.61 -12.12 16.20
N GLU A 66 9.46 -12.79 16.07
CA GLU A 66 8.96 -13.73 17.10
C GLU A 66 9.87 -14.95 17.29
N LEU A 67 10.56 -15.39 16.24
CA LEU A 67 11.52 -16.49 16.31
C LEU A 67 12.91 -16.03 16.79
N GLY A 68 13.13 -14.72 17.01
CA GLY A 68 14.46 -14.16 17.32
C GLY A 68 15.47 -14.40 16.19
N GLN A 69 15.01 -14.27 14.94
CA GLN A 69 15.77 -14.49 13.71
C GLN A 69 15.93 -13.20 12.91
N ASP A 70 15.98 -12.06 13.60
CA ASP A 70 16.10 -10.73 13.01
C ASP A 70 17.40 -10.56 12.20
N GLU A 71 18.44 -11.36 12.47
CA GLU A 71 19.70 -11.38 11.72
C GLU A 71 19.53 -11.78 10.26
N ILE A 72 18.45 -12.49 9.92
CA ILE A 72 18.13 -12.83 8.53
C ILE A 72 17.88 -11.56 7.72
N LEU A 73 17.23 -10.56 8.32
CA LEU A 73 16.96 -9.28 7.64
C LEU A 73 18.25 -8.49 7.40
N ASP A 74 19.31 -8.68 8.19
CA ASP A 74 20.60 -8.04 7.94
C ASP A 74 21.23 -8.52 6.62
N ARG A 75 20.77 -9.66 6.08
CA ARG A 75 21.18 -10.19 4.78
C ARG A 75 20.14 -9.99 3.70
N ILE A 76 18.87 -10.25 4.01
CA ILE A 76 17.76 -10.25 3.04
C ILE A 76 16.58 -9.49 3.64
N CYS A 77 16.48 -8.21 3.31
CA CYS A 77 15.40 -7.30 3.70
C CYS A 77 14.72 -6.73 2.45
N PRO A 78 13.86 -7.50 1.75
CA PRO A 78 13.22 -7.02 0.55
C PRO A 78 12.23 -5.88 0.87
N GLY A 79 12.21 -4.85 0.02
CA GLY A 79 11.42 -3.64 0.21
C GLY A 79 9.90 -3.85 0.14
N LYS A 80 9.14 -2.83 0.55
CA LYS A 80 7.70 -2.73 0.28
C LYS A 80 7.46 -2.37 -1.18
N VAL A 81 6.30 -2.74 -1.70
CA VAL A 81 5.86 -2.38 -3.06
C VAL A 81 4.69 -1.40 -2.97
N PRO A 82 4.80 -0.17 -3.51
CA PRO A 82 3.71 0.78 -3.53
C PRO A 82 2.64 0.35 -4.54
N ARG A 83 1.40 0.74 -4.25
CA ARG A 83 0.30 0.68 -5.22
C ARG A 83 0.45 1.82 -6.22
N LEU A 84 -0.04 1.60 -7.43
CA LEU A 84 -0.23 2.66 -8.40
C LEU A 84 -1.32 3.62 -7.91
N MET A 85 -1.01 4.92 -7.96
CA MET A 85 -1.90 6.01 -7.62
C MET A 85 -2.62 6.52 -8.87
N ALA A 86 -3.92 6.73 -8.76
CA ALA A 86 -4.71 7.32 -9.83
C ALA A 86 -4.22 8.74 -10.17
N ALA A 87 -4.12 9.05 -11.45
CA ALA A 87 -3.50 10.29 -11.93
C ALA A 87 -4.23 11.57 -11.50
N ASP A 88 -5.57 11.51 -11.40
CA ASP A 88 -6.43 12.58 -10.90
C ASP A 88 -6.17 12.88 -9.41
N VAL A 89 -6.02 11.83 -8.59
CA VAL A 89 -5.66 11.94 -7.17
C VAL A 89 -4.26 12.51 -7.00
N ALA A 90 -3.30 12.05 -7.81
CA ALA A 90 -1.94 12.58 -7.83
C ALA A 90 -1.91 14.08 -8.16
N TYR A 91 -2.68 14.49 -9.17
CA TYR A 91 -2.83 15.89 -9.56
C TYR A 91 -3.44 16.74 -8.43
N TRP A 92 -4.51 16.25 -7.79
CA TRP A 92 -5.15 16.95 -6.68
C TRP A 92 -4.21 17.16 -5.48
N HIS A 93 -3.42 16.13 -5.11
CA HIS A 93 -2.41 16.26 -4.06
C HIS A 93 -1.39 17.34 -4.39
N ARG A 94 -0.89 17.36 -5.65
CA ARG A 94 0.06 18.37 -6.12
C ARG A 94 -0.52 19.79 -6.06
N MET A 95 -1.76 19.96 -6.49
CA MET A 95 -2.48 21.25 -6.44
C MET A 95 -2.67 21.75 -5.01
N SER A 96 -2.80 20.84 -4.04
CA SER A 96 -2.96 21.17 -2.62
C SER A 96 -1.63 21.37 -1.89
N GLY A 97 -0.52 21.47 -2.62
CA GLY A 97 0.84 21.61 -2.06
C GLY A 97 1.44 20.32 -1.50
N GLY A 98 0.76 19.19 -1.68
CA GLY A 98 1.27 17.86 -1.35
C GLY A 98 2.14 17.26 -2.45
N GLY A 99 2.73 16.10 -2.17
CA GLY A 99 3.50 15.31 -3.12
C GLY A 99 3.15 13.84 -3.03
N LEU A 100 3.93 13.00 -3.72
CA LEU A 100 3.86 11.55 -3.55
C LEU A 100 4.18 11.17 -2.11
N HIS A 101 3.62 10.04 -1.67
CA HIS A 101 3.98 9.49 -0.38
C HIS A 101 5.49 9.14 -0.35
N PRO A 102 6.24 9.47 0.72
CA PRO A 102 7.69 9.24 0.78
C PRO A 102 8.14 7.79 0.49
N ASP A 103 7.29 6.81 0.82
CA ASP A 103 7.53 5.39 0.50
C ASP A 103 7.73 5.13 -1.01
N THR A 104 7.16 5.95 -1.89
CA THR A 104 7.35 5.82 -3.34
C THR A 104 8.82 5.99 -3.72
N TYR A 105 9.52 6.94 -3.08
CA TYR A 105 10.93 7.20 -3.37
C TYR A 105 11.85 6.14 -2.73
N VAL A 106 11.50 5.65 -1.54
CA VAL A 106 12.22 4.52 -0.92
C VAL A 106 12.12 3.28 -1.82
N TRP A 107 10.93 3.00 -2.38
CA TRP A 107 10.75 1.94 -3.37
C TRP A 107 11.59 2.14 -4.62
N ALA A 108 11.61 3.35 -5.17
CA ALA A 108 12.38 3.69 -6.36
C ALA A 108 13.89 3.43 -6.20
N ASP A 109 14.40 3.55 -4.97
CA ASP A 109 15.82 3.38 -4.63
C ASP A 109 16.28 1.92 -4.40
N LEU A 110 15.37 0.97 -4.16
CA LEU A 110 15.72 -0.37 -3.66
C LEU A 110 15.56 -1.48 -4.70
N PRO A 111 16.38 -2.53 -4.77
CA PRO A 111 16.19 -3.61 -5.75
C PRO A 111 14.77 -4.19 -5.76
N LEU A 112 14.32 -4.68 -6.93
CA LEU A 112 12.96 -5.18 -7.06
C LEU A 112 12.80 -6.47 -6.25
N PRO A 113 11.61 -6.72 -5.65
CA PRO A 113 11.41 -7.84 -4.73
C PRO A 113 11.80 -9.21 -5.29
N TRP A 114 11.49 -9.45 -6.56
CA TRP A 114 11.79 -10.72 -7.24
C TRP A 114 13.28 -10.88 -7.57
N GLU A 115 14.02 -9.79 -7.78
CA GLU A 115 15.47 -9.82 -7.93
C GLU A 115 16.14 -10.20 -6.59
N VAL A 116 15.64 -9.62 -5.49
CA VAL A 116 16.14 -9.92 -4.14
C VAL A 116 15.85 -11.36 -3.75
N LEU A 117 14.61 -11.83 -3.91
CA LEU A 117 14.23 -13.19 -3.51
C LEU A 117 14.90 -14.29 -4.34
N ARG A 118 15.35 -13.99 -5.55
CA ARG A 118 16.16 -14.90 -6.37
C ARG A 118 17.66 -14.83 -6.08
N GLY A 119 18.10 -13.86 -5.27
CA GLY A 119 19.52 -13.63 -4.98
C GLY A 119 20.27 -12.95 -6.14
N GLU A 120 19.56 -12.29 -7.06
CA GLU A 120 20.15 -11.57 -8.19
C GLU A 120 20.67 -10.19 -7.77
N LYS A 121 20.10 -9.63 -6.71
CA LYS A 121 20.48 -8.35 -6.11
C LYS A 121 20.52 -8.46 -4.59
N ASP A 122 21.58 -7.91 -4.00
CA ASP A 122 21.67 -7.78 -2.55
C ASP A 122 20.75 -6.67 -2.05
N CYS A 123 19.99 -6.95 -0.99
CA CYS A 123 19.17 -5.96 -0.31
C CYS A 123 19.21 -6.20 1.20
N PRO A 124 20.35 -5.90 1.86
CA PRO A 124 20.46 -6.01 3.31
C PRO A 124 19.63 -4.93 4.01
N ARG A 125 19.27 -5.16 5.28
CA ARG A 125 18.56 -4.17 6.12
C ARG A 125 19.19 -2.77 6.04
N SER A 126 20.52 -2.69 6.10
CA SER A 126 21.26 -1.42 6.04
C SER A 126 21.04 -0.62 4.75
N LEU A 127 20.82 -1.29 3.62
CA LEU A 127 20.49 -0.63 2.35
C LEU A 127 19.09 0.00 2.43
N VAL A 128 18.12 -0.73 2.99
CA VAL A 128 16.74 -0.25 3.20
C VAL A 128 16.73 0.94 4.14
N GLU A 129 17.47 0.88 5.25
CA GLU A 129 17.59 1.99 6.20
C GLU A 129 18.20 3.23 5.54
N ALA A 130 19.27 3.07 4.76
CA ALA A 130 19.88 4.18 4.02
C ALA A 130 18.89 4.84 3.05
N ALA A 131 18.11 4.05 2.30
CA ALA A 131 17.07 4.57 1.42
C ALA A 131 15.96 5.30 2.21
N CYS A 132 15.49 4.73 3.33
CA CYS A 132 14.54 5.38 4.21
C CYS A 132 15.06 6.73 4.73
N VAL A 133 16.31 6.80 5.18
CA VAL A 133 16.94 8.03 5.68
C VAL A 133 17.01 9.10 4.59
N ARG A 134 17.41 8.76 3.35
CA ARG A 134 17.43 9.70 2.22
C ARG A 134 16.09 10.38 1.99
N HIS A 135 15.00 9.63 2.15
CA HIS A 135 13.62 10.10 1.92
C HIS A 135 12.88 10.49 3.19
N ARG A 136 13.60 10.64 4.31
CA ARG A 136 13.06 11.06 5.63
C ARG A 136 11.92 10.16 6.13
N VAL A 137 12.02 8.87 5.84
CA VAL A 137 11.11 7.83 6.33
C VAL A 137 11.75 7.15 7.55
N ASN A 138 10.98 7.00 8.63
CA ASN A 138 11.41 6.13 9.73
C ASN A 138 11.26 4.66 9.29
N PRO A 139 12.35 3.87 9.22
CA PRO A 139 12.31 2.53 8.65
C PRO A 139 11.48 1.55 9.49
N ILE A 140 11.43 1.73 10.81
CA ILE A 140 10.65 0.87 11.71
C ILE A 140 9.18 1.28 11.71
N ALA A 141 8.89 2.57 11.93
CA ALA A 141 7.50 3.06 11.97
C ALA A 141 6.80 2.90 10.61
N GLY A 142 7.55 3.05 9.51
CA GLY A 142 7.10 2.78 8.16
C GLY A 142 6.98 1.29 7.83
N ALA A 143 7.38 0.40 8.73
CA ALA A 143 7.44 -1.05 8.53
C ALA A 143 8.26 -1.45 7.29
N TRP A 144 9.39 -0.78 7.05
CA TRP A 144 10.35 -1.09 5.99
C TRP A 144 11.36 -2.15 6.42
N THR A 145 11.82 -2.14 7.67
CA THR A 145 12.87 -3.04 8.20
C THR A 145 12.45 -3.87 9.41
N ALA A 146 11.24 -3.65 9.90
CA ALA A 146 10.66 -4.34 11.04
C ALA A 146 9.14 -4.53 10.81
N PRO A 147 8.50 -5.46 11.55
CA PRO A 147 7.04 -5.54 11.59
C PRO A 147 6.46 -4.18 11.99
N ARG A 148 5.27 -3.86 11.47
CA ARG A 148 4.58 -2.65 11.93
C ARG A 148 4.31 -2.81 13.43
N PRO A 149 4.68 -1.82 14.27
CA PRO A 149 4.34 -1.86 15.69
C PRO A 149 2.84 -2.09 15.86
N ALA A 150 2.45 -2.91 16.83
CA ALA A 150 1.05 -3.13 17.13
C ALA A 150 0.37 -1.78 17.39
N ALA A 151 -0.75 -1.53 16.71
CA ALA A 151 -1.52 -0.31 16.95
C ALA A 151 -2.05 -0.36 18.39
N GLU A 152 -1.83 0.72 19.14
CA GLU A 152 -2.42 0.87 20.46
C GLU A 152 -3.95 0.90 20.32
N ALA A 153 -4.64 0.11 21.13
CA ALA A 153 -6.10 0.08 21.11
C ALA A 153 -6.63 1.43 21.58
N VAL A 154 -7.10 2.25 20.64
CA VAL A 154 -7.77 3.51 20.97
C VAL A 154 -9.20 3.25 21.42
N ALA A 155 -9.65 4.00 22.42
CA ALA A 155 -11.03 3.93 22.89
C ALA A 155 -11.98 4.17 21.71
N PHE A 156 -12.90 3.25 21.49
CA PHE A 156 -13.90 3.35 20.44
C PHE A 156 -14.68 4.65 20.57
N ARG A 157 -14.59 5.51 19.56
CA ARG A 157 -15.49 6.66 19.36
C ARG A 157 -16.34 6.36 18.15
N ARG A 158 -17.67 6.52 18.26
CA ARG A 158 -18.56 6.39 17.10
C ARG A 158 -18.06 7.34 16.01
N THR A 159 -17.65 6.79 14.88
CA THR A 159 -17.36 7.57 13.68
C THR A 159 -18.60 8.41 13.36
N PRO A 160 -18.49 9.74 13.27
CA PRO A 160 -19.62 10.57 12.85
C PRO A 160 -20.17 10.02 11.53
N GLU A 161 -21.49 9.92 11.40
CA GLU A 161 -22.06 9.53 10.11
C GLU A 161 -21.68 10.57 9.08
N LEU A 162 -21.05 10.13 7.99
CA LEU A 162 -20.69 11.01 6.87
C LEU A 162 -21.81 10.96 5.83
N VAL A 163 -22.35 12.13 5.47
CA VAL A 163 -23.17 12.30 4.26
C VAL A 163 -22.32 13.08 3.27
N HIS A 164 -21.98 12.46 2.14
CA HIS A 164 -21.08 13.03 1.11
C HIS A 164 -19.73 13.51 1.65
N GLY A 165 -19.19 12.84 2.68
CA GLY A 165 -17.89 13.18 3.28
C GLY A 165 -17.93 14.28 4.35
N VAL A 166 -19.11 14.77 4.73
CA VAL A 166 -19.28 15.75 5.82
C VAL A 166 -19.85 15.06 7.06
N ALA A 167 -19.23 15.27 8.22
CA ALA A 167 -19.69 14.77 9.51
C ALA A 167 -21.06 15.36 9.87
N VAL A 168 -22.03 14.49 10.15
CA VAL A 168 -23.36 14.91 10.61
C VAL A 168 -23.45 14.75 12.11
N ALA A 169 -23.77 15.85 12.79
CA ALA A 169 -23.89 15.92 14.25
C ALA A 169 -25.08 15.12 14.80
N ASP A 170 -26.13 14.90 13.99
CA ASP A 170 -27.33 14.12 14.34
C ASP A 170 -27.67 13.10 13.24
N PRO A 171 -27.29 11.82 13.43
CA PRO A 171 -27.57 10.72 12.50
C PRO A 171 -29.05 10.48 12.20
N LEU A 172 -29.94 10.69 13.18
CA LEU A 172 -31.37 10.44 13.00
C LEU A 172 -31.99 11.50 12.11
N MET A 173 -31.61 12.76 12.32
CA MET A 173 -32.02 13.86 11.46
C MET A 173 -31.41 13.72 10.05
N ALA A 174 -30.16 13.25 9.93
CA ALA A 174 -29.51 12.98 8.65
C ALA A 174 -30.28 11.94 7.82
N SER A 175 -30.73 10.86 8.45
CA SER A 175 -31.49 9.79 7.82
C SER A 175 -32.88 10.27 7.35
N ALA A 176 -33.56 11.07 8.16
CA ALA A 176 -34.83 11.69 7.80
C ALA A 176 -34.68 12.63 6.59
N LEU A 177 -33.66 13.50 6.60
CA LEU A 177 -33.36 14.42 5.50
C LEU A 177 -32.93 13.70 4.20
N ARG A 178 -32.18 12.60 4.32
CA ARG A 178 -31.84 11.74 3.17
C ARG A 178 -33.09 11.10 2.56
N SER A 179 -33.97 10.56 3.39
CA SER A 179 -35.23 9.95 2.97
C SER A 179 -36.17 10.99 2.32
N ALA A 180 -36.09 12.25 2.76
CA ALA A 180 -36.78 13.39 2.15
C ALA A 180 -36.10 13.96 0.88
N GLY A 181 -35.01 13.34 0.39
CA GLY A 181 -34.33 13.77 -0.83
C GLY A 181 -33.56 15.08 -0.71
N VAL A 182 -33.24 15.53 0.50
CA VAL A 182 -32.48 16.79 0.73
C VAL A 182 -31.02 16.64 0.30
N PHE A 183 -30.47 15.43 0.44
CA PHE A 183 -29.08 15.11 0.08
C PHE A 183 -28.95 14.35 -1.25
N SER A 184 -30.05 14.06 -1.96
CA SER A 184 -29.96 13.58 -3.34
C SER A 184 -29.69 14.79 -4.22
N GLY A 185 -28.49 14.83 -4.81
CA GLY A 185 -28.01 15.97 -5.58
C GLY A 185 -29.07 16.48 -6.56
N LYS A 186 -29.63 17.67 -6.29
CA LYS A 186 -30.36 18.44 -7.29
C LYS A 186 -29.36 18.80 -8.37
N GLY A 187 -29.40 18.09 -9.51
CA GLY A 187 -28.62 18.46 -10.70
C GLY A 187 -28.06 17.35 -11.61
N LYS A 188 -28.40 16.06 -11.46
CA LYS A 188 -28.06 15.06 -12.49
C LYS A 188 -29.23 14.82 -13.47
N ARG A 189 -29.59 15.84 -14.25
CA ARG A 189 -30.40 15.69 -15.47
C ARG A 189 -29.70 16.43 -16.62
N VAL A 190 -28.59 15.86 -17.09
CA VAL A 190 -28.06 16.08 -18.45
C VAL A 190 -27.45 14.77 -19.03
N ALA A 191 -27.03 13.79 -18.22
CA ALA A 191 -26.39 12.56 -18.72
C ALA A 191 -27.36 11.38 -18.98
N ALA A 192 -28.51 11.62 -19.61
CA ALA A 192 -29.45 10.55 -19.99
C ALA A 192 -30.05 10.74 -21.40
N GLN A 193 -29.36 11.52 -22.26
CA GLN A 193 -29.71 11.68 -23.68
C GLN A 193 -28.70 11.05 -24.65
N GLU A 194 -27.74 10.31 -24.14
CA GLU A 194 -27.01 9.36 -24.96
C GLU A 194 -27.48 7.98 -24.50
N TRP A 195 -27.78 7.10 -25.44
CA TRP A 195 -28.27 5.72 -25.25
C TRP A 195 -29.79 5.53 -25.11
N THR A 196 -30.62 6.21 -25.90
CA THR A 196 -31.59 5.57 -26.85
C THR A 196 -32.17 6.59 -27.81
#